data_AF-A0A352CGV8-F1
#
_entry.id   AF-A0A352CGV8-F1
#
_cell.length_a   1.000
_cell.length_b   1.000
_cell.length_c   1.000
_cell.angle_alpha   90.00
_cell.angle_beta   90.00
_cell.angle_gamma   90.00
#
_symmetry.space_group_name_H-M   'P 1'
#
loop_
_entity.id
_entity.type
_entity.pdbx_description
1 polymer ?
#
loop_
_entity_poly.entity_id
_entity_poly.type
_entity_poly.pdbx_seq_one_letter_code
_entity_poly.pdbx_strand_id
1 'polypeptide(L)' 'PAALLSFMNEFYQQSSVPTDIVYTAKLFYACTKLVENNFFEKGSRLLIIHSGGLQGNRSLPVNTFCFG' A
#
# COMPACT_ATOMS: atom_id res chain seq x y z
N PRO A 1 8.73 -8.43 3.04
CA PRO A 1 8.10 -9.78 2.97
C PRO A 1 7.38 -9.97 1.64
N ALA A 2 7.37 -11.18 1.05
CA ALA A 2 6.80 -11.42 -0.28
C ALA A 2 5.33 -10.97 -0.41
N ALA A 3 4.51 -11.22 0.62
CA ALA A 3 3.11 -10.82 0.64
C ALA A 3 2.91 -9.29 0.54
N LEU A 4 3.79 -8.50 1.18
CA LEU A 4 3.71 -7.04 1.12
C LEU A 4 4.06 -6.52 -0.29
N LEU A 5 5.02 -7.15 -0.97
CA LEU A 5 5.37 -6.79 -2.35
C LEU A 5 4.24 -7.14 -3.34
N SER A 6 3.59 -8.29 -3.16
CA SER A 6 2.39 -8.66 -3.95
C SER A 6 1.29 -7.63 -3.76
N PHE A 7 1.00 -7.30 -2.50
CA PHE A 7 0.00 -6.29 -2.16
C PHE A 7 0.32 -4.93 -2.80
N MET A 8 1.56 -4.47 -2.78
CA MET A 8 1.94 -3.19 -3.39
C MET A 8 1.61 -3.16 -4.89
N ASN A 9 1.89 -4.25 -5.61
CA ASN A 9 1.57 -4.37 -7.04
C ASN A 9 0.05 -4.45 -7.28
N GLU A 10 -0.67 -5.26 -6.51
CA GLU A 10 -2.13 -5.38 -6.60
C GLU A 10 -2.83 -4.04 -6.30
N PHE A 11 -2.39 -3.36 -5.24
CA PHE A 11 -2.90 -2.06 -4.83
C PHE A 11 -2.66 -1.00 -5.91
N TYR A 12 -1.48 -0.99 -6.53
CA TYR A 12 -1.20 -0.09 -7.65
C TYR A 12 -2.10 -0.38 -8.85
N GLN A 13 -2.29 -1.65 -9.22
CA GLN A 13 -3.17 -2.02 -10.34
C GLN A 13 -4.63 -1.59 -10.12
N GLN A 14 -5.09 -1.57 -8.87
CA GLN A 14 -6.46 -1.18 -8.52
C GLN A 14 -6.65 0.34 -8.38
N SER A 15 -5.64 1.05 -7.88
CA SER A 15 -5.76 2.46 -7.47
C SER A 15 -4.94 3.44 -8.30
N SER A 16 -3.94 2.94 -9.04
CA SER A 16 -2.87 3.73 -9.67
C SER A 16 -2.06 4.59 -8.69
N VAL A 17 -2.10 4.29 -7.39
CA VAL A 17 -1.32 5.00 -6.35
C VAL A 17 -0.08 4.18 -6.01
N PRO A 18 1.14 4.67 -6.31
CA PRO A 18 2.36 3.98 -5.93
C PRO A 18 2.58 4.08 -4.41
N THR A 19 3.22 3.07 -3.83
CA THR A 19 3.56 3.03 -2.39
C THR A 19 5.02 2.71 -2.18
N ASP A 20 5.55 3.06 -1.01
CA ASP A 20 6.90 2.73 -0.58
C ASP A 20 6.90 1.54 0.39
N ILE A 21 7.98 0.74 0.34
CA ILE A 21 8.14 -0.46 1.16
C ILE A 21 8.31 -0.17 2.67
N VAL A 22 8.71 1.04 3.04
CA VAL A 22 9.06 1.40 4.42
C VAL A 22 7.81 1.74 5.22
N TYR A 23 6.93 2.58 4.66
CA TYR A 23 5.78 3.15 5.38
C TYR A 23 4.45 2.94 4.66
N THR A 24 4.27 3.52 3.48
CA THR A 24 2.93 3.69 2.90
C THR A 24 2.32 2.38 2.43
N ALA A 25 3.11 1.41 1.99
CA ALA A 25 2.63 0.06 1.71
C ALA A 25 2.02 -0.60 2.97
N LYS A 26 2.67 -0.45 4.13
CA LYS A 26 2.19 -1.03 5.40
C LYS A 26 0.92 -0.33 5.88
N LEU A 27 0.85 0.99 5.71
CA LEU A 27 -0.33 1.78 6.02
C LEU A 27 -1.54 1.26 5.24
N PHE A 28 -1.45 1.19 3.90
CA PHE A 28 -2.54 0.71 3.08
C PHE A 28 -2.85 -0.78 3.34
N TYR A 29 -1.83 -1.63 3.54
CA TYR A 29 -2.05 -3.03 3.87
C TYR A 29 -2.85 -3.21 5.16
N ALA A 30 -2.46 -2.51 6.23
CA ALA A 30 -3.15 -2.56 7.51
C ALA A 30 -4.58 -1.99 7.40
N CYS A 31 -4.75 -0.83 6.74
CA CYS A 31 -6.07 -0.24 6.53
C CYS A 31 -7.00 -1.20 5.76
N THR A 32 -6.53 -1.83 4.68
CA THR A 32 -7.32 -2.82 3.92
C THR A 32 -7.74 -3.98 4.82
N LYS A 33 -6.81 -4.52 5.64
CA LYS A 33 -7.14 -5.59 6.58
C LYS A 33 -8.14 -5.17 7.67
N LEU A 34 -8.06 -3.94 8.16
CA LEU A 34 -9.02 -3.40 9.13
C LEU A 34 -10.42 -3.25 8.50
N VAL A 35 -10.49 -2.81 7.25
CA VAL A 35 -11.76 -2.73 6.50
C VAL A 35 -12.35 -4.12 6.27
N GLU A 36 -11.55 -5.09 5.81
CA GLU A 36 -11.98 -6.48 5.59
C GLU A 36 -12.50 -7.15 6.87
N ASN A 37 -11.92 -6.81 8.02
CA ASN A 37 -12.31 -7.33 9.32
C ASN A 37 -13.47 -6.56 9.99
N ASN A 38 -14.15 -5.67 9.26
CA ASN A 38 -15.25 -4.84 9.78
C ASN A 38 -14.86 -4.03 11.03
N PHE A 39 -13.61 -3.57 11.13
CA PHE A 39 -13.13 -2.79 12.27
C PHE A 39 -13.78 -1.39 12.33
N PHE A 40 -14.02 -0.78 11.17
CA PHE A 40 -14.69 0.52 11.06
C PHE A 40 -16.20 0.33 10.89
N GLU A 41 -17.00 1.22 11.49
CA GLU A 41 -18.45 1.20 11.34
C GLU A 41 -18.87 1.33 9.86
N LYS A 42 -19.90 0.58 9.47
CA LYS A 42 -20.43 0.61 8.10
C LYS A 42 -20.85 2.03 7.72
N GLY A 43 -20.39 2.50 6.57
CA GLY A 43 -20.69 3.84 6.06
C GLY A 43 -19.69 4.92 6.49
N SER A 44 -18.68 4.57 7.30
CA SER A 44 -17.57 5.46 7.61
C SER A 44 -16.83 5.93 6.35
N ARG A 45 -16.35 7.17 6.37
CA ARG A 45 -15.44 7.71 5.34
C ARG A 45 -14.03 7.79 5.92
N LEU A 46 -13.09 7.10 5.31
CA LEU A 46 -11.69 7.07 5.76
C LEU A 46 -10.86 8.04 4.92
N LEU A 47 -10.14 8.95 5.59
CA LEU A 47 -9.11 9.79 4.98
C LEU A 47 -7.74 9.20 5.31
N ILE A 48 -7.00 8.76 4.29
CA ILE A 48 -5.65 8.24 4.43
C ILE A 48 -4.67 9.25 3.84
N ILE A 49 -3.68 9.68 4.62
CA ILE A 49 -2.66 10.62 4.17
C ILE A 49 -1.46 9.83 3.62
N HIS A 50 -1.30 9.83 2.30
CA HIS A 50 -0.13 9.29 1.62
C HIS A 50 0.96 10.37 1.52
N SER A 51 1.88 10.40 2.48
CA SER A 51 2.91 11.44 2.60
C SER A 51 4.13 11.29 1.66
N GLY A 52 4.08 10.36 0.70
CA GLY A 52 5.19 10.07 -0.23
C GLY A 52 6.13 8.98 0.27
N GLY A 53 7.44 9.13 0.04
CA GLY A 53 8.46 8.18 0.50
C GLY A 53 8.95 7.17 -0.55
N LEU A 54 8.52 7.29 -1.81
CA LEU A 54 8.84 6.34 -2.90
C LEU A 54 10.33 6.09 -3.10
N GLN A 55 11.20 7.03 -2.70
CA GLN A 55 12.65 6.82 -2.72
C GLN A 55 13.11 5.61 -1.89
N GLY A 56 12.33 5.18 -0.88
CA GLY A 56 12.60 3.97 -0.10
C GLY A 56 12.62 2.69 -0.94
N ASN A 57 11.92 2.68 -2.07
CA ASN A 57 11.90 1.53 -3.00
C ASN A 57 13.23 1.31 -3.72
N ARG A 58 14.13 2.30 -3.74
CA ARG A 58 15.45 2.17 -4.38
C ARG A 58 16.37 1.15 -3.69
N SER A 59 16.02 0.72 -2.49
CA SER A 59 16.72 -0.37 -1.78
C SER A 59 16.40 -1.77 -2.32
N LEU A 60 15.39 -1.88 -3.19
CA LEU A 60 14.93 -3.14 -3.76
C LEU A 60 15.48 -3.34 -5.18
N PRO A 61 15.57 -4.59 -5.68
CA PRO A 61 15.98 -4.87 -7.05
C PRO A 61 15.11 -4.15 -8.09
N VAL A 62 15.72 -3.86 -9.24
CA VAL A 62 15.01 -3.36 -10.42
C VAL A 62 13.93 -4.36 -10.85
N ASN A 63 12.79 -3.86 -11.33
CA ASN A 63 11.60 -4.64 -11.70
C ASN A 63 10.89 -5.36 -10.54
N THR A 64 11.10 -4.94 -9.30
CA THR A 64 10.30 -5.45 -8.16
C THR A 64 8.83 -5.03 -8.25
N PHE A 65 8.55 -3.86 -8.83
CA PHE A 65 7.22 -3.28 -8.89
C PHE A 65 6.74 -3.11 -10.34
N CYS A 66 5.42 -3.21 -10.55
CA CYS A 66 4.76 -2.93 -11.84
C CYS A 66 4.54 -1.42 -12.10
N PHE A 67 5.10 -0.60 -11.22
CA PHE A 67 5.10 0.86 -11.27
C PHE A 67 6.51 1.35 -11.00
N GLY A 68 6.86 2.46 -11.64
CA GLY A 68 8.24 2.96 -11.66
C GLY A 68 9.03 2.39 -12.82
#